data_AF-A0A534VHK6-F1
#
_entry.id   AF-A0A534VHK6-F1
#
_cell.length_a   1.000
_cell.length_b   1.000
_cell.length_c   1.000
_cell.angle_alpha   90.00
_cell.angle_beta   90.00
_cell.angle_gamma   90.00
#
_symmetry.space_group_name_H-M   'P 1'
#
loop_
_entity.id
_entity.type
_entity.pdbx_description
1 polymer ?
#
loop_
_entity_poly.entity_id
_entity_poly.type
_entity_poly.pdbx_seq_one_letter_code
_entity_poly.pdbx_strand_id
1 'polypeptide(L)'
;MRESSRAFTSAGSMWATSSSVRAICRLRRRMPEVAVVSDTTAYLPSEVTEENGISLVSLYVNFGAGDTQREADIRDYAAFFDRLRSANEWPTTS
;
A
#
# COMPACT_ATOMS: atom_id res chain seq x y z
N MET A 1 -87.40 4.29 -31.78
CA MET A 1 -86.65 4.58 -30.54
C MET A 1 -85.29 3.92 -30.70
N ARG A 2 -84.21 4.67 -31.02
CA ARG A 2 -83.30 5.37 -30.07
C ARG A 2 -82.71 4.35 -29.06
N GLU A 3 -81.40 4.23 -28.83
CA GLU A 3 -80.31 5.20 -28.97
C GLU A 3 -78.97 4.46 -28.92
N SER A 4 -77.99 5.02 -29.63
CA SER A 4 -76.55 4.87 -29.40
C SER A 4 -76.14 4.86 -27.94
N SER A 5 -75.08 4.12 -27.59
CA SER A 5 -74.10 4.58 -26.60
C SER A 5 -72.74 3.94 -26.81
N ARG A 6 -71.73 4.82 -26.87
CA ARG A 6 -70.33 4.59 -27.15
C ARG A 6 -69.53 4.27 -25.87
N ALA A 7 -68.34 3.72 -26.12
CA ALA A 7 -67.06 3.95 -25.45
C ALA A 7 -66.85 3.42 -24.02
N PHE A 8 -65.75 2.70 -23.80
CA PHE A 8 -64.47 3.30 -23.42
C PHE A 8 -63.44 2.17 -23.22
N THR A 9 -62.49 2.04 -24.14
CA THR A 9 -61.33 1.16 -23.98
C THR A 9 -60.40 1.76 -22.93
N SER A 10 -60.30 1.11 -21.76
CA SER A 10 -59.35 1.51 -20.72
C SER A 10 -57.92 1.23 -21.18
N ALA A 11 -57.11 2.27 -21.19
CA ALA A 11 -55.67 2.23 -21.48
C ALA A 11 -54.97 1.14 -20.64
N GLY A 12 -54.29 0.23 -21.33
CA GLY A 12 -53.35 -0.70 -20.73
C GLY A 12 -52.25 0.07 -20.03
N SER A 13 -52.19 -0.08 -18.72
CA SER A 13 -51.13 0.43 -17.86
C SER A 13 -49.80 -0.20 -18.30
N MET A 14 -48.89 0.65 -18.81
CA MET A 14 -47.53 0.28 -19.16
C MET A 14 -46.69 0.29 -17.87
N TRP A 15 -46.61 -0.86 -17.19
CA TRP A 15 -45.73 -1.03 -16.05
C TRP A 15 -44.30 -1.09 -16.57
N ALA A 16 -43.54 -0.01 -16.39
CA ALA A 16 -42.10 -0.02 -16.54
C ALA A 16 -41.53 -1.08 -15.58
N THR A 17 -41.00 -2.17 -16.13
CA THR A 17 -40.25 -3.18 -15.38
C THR A 17 -39.01 -2.52 -14.80
N SER A 18 -39.09 -2.12 -13.53
CA SER A 18 -37.97 -1.64 -12.74
C SER A 18 -37.04 -2.81 -12.44
N SER A 19 -36.13 -3.09 -13.37
CA SER A 19 -35.01 -4.02 -13.17
C SER A 19 -33.79 -3.35 -12.53
N SER A 20 -33.85 -2.05 -12.23
CA SER A 20 -32.65 -1.22 -11.97
C SER A 20 -32.44 -0.77 -10.52
N VAL A 21 -32.90 -1.54 -9.52
CA VAL A 21 -32.70 -1.20 -8.09
C VAL A 21 -31.78 -2.18 -7.34
N ARG A 22 -31.42 -3.34 -7.92
CA ARG A 22 -30.56 -4.34 -7.22
C ARG A 22 -29.05 -4.15 -7.37
N ALA A 23 -28.58 -3.18 -8.15
CA ALA A 23 -27.15 -3.03 -8.46
C ALA A 23 -26.36 -2.12 -7.51
N ILE A 24 -27.00 -1.40 -6.58
CA ILE A 24 -26.35 -0.26 -5.89
C ILE A 24 -25.64 -0.67 -4.59
N CYS A 25 -26.05 -1.75 -3.92
CA CYS A 25 -25.52 -2.08 -2.57
C CYS A 25 -24.35 -3.08 -2.52
N ARG A 26 -23.66 -3.37 -3.64
CA ARG A 26 -22.52 -4.31 -3.64
C ARG A 26 -21.21 -3.71 -4.15
N LEU A 27 -21.01 -2.41 -3.99
CA LEU A 27 -19.66 -1.85 -3.93
C LEU A 27 -19.08 -2.19 -2.56
N ARG A 28 -18.48 -3.38 -2.45
CA ARG A 28 -17.47 -3.62 -1.40
C ARG A 28 -16.45 -2.49 -1.55
N ARG A 29 -16.34 -1.59 -0.55
CA ARG A 29 -15.20 -0.68 -0.48
C ARG A 29 -13.96 -1.57 -0.53
N ARG A 30 -13.23 -1.53 -1.64
CA ARG A 30 -11.93 -2.19 -1.71
C ARG A 30 -11.09 -1.45 -0.67
N MET A 31 -10.66 -2.15 0.38
CA MET A 31 -9.72 -1.54 1.30
C MET A 31 -8.49 -1.16 0.48
N PRO A 32 -7.94 0.06 0.66
CA PRO A 32 -6.71 0.41 -0.01
C PRO A 32 -5.64 -0.62 0.37
N GLU A 33 -4.80 -0.94 -0.59
CA GLU A 33 -3.64 -1.78 -0.33
C GLU A 33 -2.70 -1.02 0.62
N VAL A 34 -2.34 -1.66 1.74
CA VAL A 34 -1.45 -1.08 2.75
C VAL A 34 -0.08 -1.72 2.60
N ALA A 35 0.93 -0.90 2.32
CA ALA A 35 2.31 -1.33 2.29
C ALA A 35 2.98 -1.13 3.65
N VAL A 36 3.82 -2.09 4.04
CA VAL A 36 4.69 -1.98 5.22
C VAL A 36 6.11 -1.73 4.73
N VAL A 37 6.72 -0.67 5.26
CA VAL A 37 8.11 -0.29 4.98
C VAL A 37 8.84 -0.23 6.31
N SER A 38 10.03 -0.80 6.36
CA SER A 38 10.92 -0.74 7.52
C SER A 38 12.31 -0.31 7.08
N ASP A 39 13.20 -0.10 8.04
CA ASP A 39 14.63 0.10 7.76
C ASP A 39 15.43 -1.18 8.00
N THR A 40 16.68 -1.19 7.54
CA THR A 40 17.57 -2.35 7.69
C THR A 40 18.03 -2.59 9.12
N THR A 41 17.92 -1.58 10.00
CA THR A 41 18.32 -1.69 11.41
C THR A 41 17.31 -2.44 12.27
N ALA A 42 16.14 -2.75 11.73
CA ALA A 42 15.22 -3.71 12.31
C ALA A 42 15.78 -5.15 12.32
N TYR A 43 16.82 -5.44 11.51
CA TYR A 43 17.47 -6.74 11.38
C TYR A 43 16.48 -7.90 11.17
N LEU A 44 15.44 -7.65 10.37
CA LEU A 44 14.44 -8.67 10.06
C LEU A 44 15.08 -9.82 9.26
N PRO A 45 14.73 -11.09 9.54
CA PRO A 45 15.13 -12.21 8.69
C PRO A 45 14.64 -12.01 7.26
N SER A 46 15.45 -12.41 6.27
CA SER A 46 15.12 -12.30 4.84
C SER A 46 13.78 -12.93 4.52
N GLU A 47 13.51 -14.10 5.08
CA GLU A 47 12.31 -14.90 4.84
C GLU A 47 11.06 -14.11 5.25
N VAL A 48 11.11 -13.42 6.41
CA VAL A 48 9.99 -12.61 6.90
C VAL A 48 9.70 -11.45 5.95
N THR A 49 10.74 -10.78 5.45
CA THR A 49 10.57 -9.64 4.55
C THR A 49 10.04 -10.05 3.18
N GLU A 50 10.56 -11.16 2.64
CA GLU A 50 10.17 -11.70 1.34
C GLU A 50 8.74 -12.24 1.36
N GLU A 51 8.38 -13.05 2.35
CA GLU A 51 7.04 -13.66 2.48
C GLU A 51 5.93 -12.61 2.65
N ASN A 52 6.23 -11.46 3.26
CA ASN A 52 5.25 -10.42 3.57
C ASN A 52 5.35 -9.18 2.68
N GLY A 53 6.28 -9.16 1.71
CA GLY A 53 6.48 -8.01 0.82
C GLY A 53 6.92 -6.73 1.55
N ILE A 54 7.70 -6.86 2.63
CA ILE A 54 8.17 -5.71 3.42
C ILE A 54 9.34 -5.06 2.69
N SER A 55 9.20 -3.78 2.34
CA SER A 55 10.30 -3.01 1.74
C SER A 55 11.26 -2.50 2.81
N LEU A 56 12.57 -2.65 2.59
CA LEU A 56 13.60 -2.16 3.51
C LEU A 56 14.32 -0.91 2.96
N VAL A 57 14.54 0.06 3.83
CA VAL A 57 15.33 1.27 3.56
C VAL A 57 16.60 1.25 4.41
N SER A 58 17.77 1.32 3.78
CA SER A 58 19.02 1.35 4.55
C SER A 58 19.31 2.73 5.09
N LEU A 59 19.88 2.75 6.31
CA LEU A 59 20.59 3.90 6.84
C LEU A 59 21.97 4.05 6.20
N TYR A 60 22.61 5.17 6.50
CA TYR A 60 24.00 5.45 6.15
C TYR A 60 24.83 5.74 7.38
N VAL A 61 26.10 5.35 7.34
CA VAL A 61 27.14 5.71 8.30
C VAL A 61 28.08 6.70 7.62
N ASN A 62 28.26 7.86 8.22
CA ASN A 62 29.13 8.92 7.73
C ASN A 62 30.33 9.08 8.67
N PHE A 63 31.53 8.79 8.15
CA PHE A 63 32.80 8.89 8.87
C PHE A 63 33.48 10.26 8.70
N GLY A 64 32.80 11.25 8.13
CA GLY A 64 33.34 12.57 7.83
C GLY A 64 34.06 12.64 6.48
N ALA A 65 34.45 13.84 6.08
CA ALA A 65 35.22 14.12 4.86
C ALA A 65 34.65 13.55 3.54
N GLY A 66 33.33 13.32 3.47
CA GLY A 66 32.65 12.76 2.30
C GLY A 66 32.65 11.24 2.23
N ASP A 67 33.14 10.55 3.27
CA ASP A 67 33.07 9.10 3.37
C ASP A 67 31.76 8.67 4.01
N THR A 68 30.78 8.34 3.17
CA THR A 68 29.46 7.87 3.58
C THR A 68 29.20 6.50 2.97
N GLN A 69 28.94 5.53 3.84
CA GLN A 69 28.69 4.13 3.47
C GLN A 69 27.27 3.75 3.84
N ARG A 70 26.58 3.04 2.96
CA ARG A 70 25.27 2.45 3.27
C ARG A 70 25.45 1.32 4.28
N GLU A 71 24.65 1.32 5.35
CA GLU A 71 24.75 0.34 6.42
C GLU A 71 24.56 -1.11 5.90
N ALA A 72 23.57 -1.33 5.04
CA ALA A 72 23.30 -2.65 4.44
C ALA A 72 24.45 -3.22 3.58
N ASP A 73 25.39 -2.38 3.16
CA ASP A 73 26.55 -2.79 2.36
C ASP A 73 27.77 -3.15 3.24
N ILE A 74 27.70 -2.91 4.56
CA ILE A 74 28.76 -3.29 5.50
C ILE A 74 28.69 -4.81 5.72
N ARG A 75 29.65 -5.54 5.16
CA ARG A 75 29.76 -7.00 5.31
C ARG A 75 30.91 -7.43 6.22
N ASP A 76 31.96 -6.60 6.32
CA ASP A 76 33.10 -6.83 7.20
C ASP A 76 32.95 -6.00 8.48
N TYR A 77 32.34 -6.61 9.49
CA TYR A 77 32.15 -5.97 10.78
C TYR A 77 33.46 -5.81 11.55
N ALA A 78 34.45 -6.70 11.35
CA ALA A 78 35.73 -6.59 12.04
C ALA A 78 36.46 -5.32 11.60
N ALA A 79 36.59 -5.11 10.29
CA ALA A 79 37.18 -3.90 9.74
C ALA A 79 36.40 -2.63 10.13
N PHE A 80 35.06 -2.71 10.14
CA PHE A 80 34.21 -1.61 10.59
C PHE A 80 34.48 -1.21 12.05
N PHE A 81 34.53 -2.19 12.97
CA PHE A 81 34.80 -1.91 14.38
C PHE A 81 36.25 -1.48 14.65
N ASP A 82 37.22 -1.97 13.88
CA ASP A 82 38.60 -1.51 13.96
C ASP A 82 38.72 -0.05 13.52
N ARG A 83 38.04 0.31 12.44
CA ARG A 83 37.93 1.70 11.99
C ARG A 83 37.33 2.59 13.07
N LEU A 84 36.19 2.19 13.66
CA LEU A 84 35.55 2.91 14.76
C LEU A 84 36.48 3.13 15.95
N ARG A 85 37.25 2.12 16.34
CA ARG A 85 38.19 2.21 17.48
C ARG A 85 39.32 3.20 17.23
N SER A 86 39.76 3.32 15.98
CA SER A 86 40.85 4.21 15.56
C SER A 86 40.40 5.63 15.17
N ALA A 87 39.09 5.87 15.08
CA ALA A 87 38.55 7.12 14.56
C ALA A 87 38.81 8.28 15.54
N ASN A 88 39.37 9.38 15.02
CA ASN A 88 39.60 10.59 15.80
C ASN A 88 38.29 11.38 16.05
N GLU A 89 37.31 11.21 15.16
CA GLU A 89 35.96 11.76 15.28
C GLU A 89 34.95 10.62 15.10
N TRP A 90 33.90 10.63 15.92
CA TRP A 90 32.88 9.59 15.87
C TRP A 90 31.99 9.75 14.64
N PRO A 91 31.66 8.66 13.93
CA PRO A 91 30.77 8.75 12.79
C PRO A 91 29.36 9.13 13.22
N THR A 92 28.62 9.69 12.28
CA THR A 92 27.20 10.00 12.41
C THR A 92 26.37 9.07 11.53
N THR A 93 25.10 8.90 11.88
CA THR A 93 24.15 8.09 11.10
C THR A 93 23.02 8.95 10.57
N SER A 94 22.51 8.61 9.39
CA SER A 94 21.39 9.30 8.73
C SER A 94 20.46 8.32 8.02
#